data_AF-A0A920U1T0-F1
#
_entry.id   AF-A0A920U1T0-F1
#
_cell.length_a   1.000
_cell.length_b   1.000
_cell.length_c   1.000
_cell.angle_alpha   90.00
_cell.angle_beta   90.00
_cell.angle_gamma   90.00
#
_symmetry.space_group_name_H-M   'P 1'
#
loop_
_entity.id
_entity.type
_entity.pdbx_description
1 polymer ?
#
loop_
_entity_poly.entity_id
_entity_poly.type
_entity_poly.pdbx_seq_one_letter_code
_entity_poly.pdbx_strand_id
1 'polypeptide(L)'
;MLFEAPVASSLISHFVGAISGGALYRKASFLLDQVGQQIFPDFVQLYEQPLLKCAMGSAAYDSEGVTTSADNLITNGVLQRYLRGSYSAGVSGSRRPVMRGVFTILPPRQETRI
;
A
#
# COMPACT_ATOMS: atom_id res chain seq x y z
N MET A 1 -20.30 -10.05 -8.92
CA MET A 1 -19.95 -8.99 -9.87
C MET A 1 -18.52 -9.20 -10.32
N LEU A 2 -18.23 -9.07 -11.61
CA LEU A 2 -16.88 -9.18 -12.17
C LEU A 2 -16.45 -7.79 -12.66
N PHE A 3 -15.28 -7.31 -12.25
CA PHE A 3 -14.73 -6.03 -12.68
C PHE A 3 -13.66 -6.25 -13.75
N GLU A 4 -13.67 -5.42 -14.79
CA GLU A 4 -12.61 -5.38 -15.78
C GLU A 4 -11.33 -4.76 -15.18
N ALA A 5 -10.15 -5.17 -15.67
CA ALA A 5 -8.85 -4.75 -15.14
C ALA A 5 -8.69 -3.22 -14.88
N PRO A 6 -9.10 -2.30 -15.77
CA PRO A 6 -8.96 -0.86 -15.51
C PRO A 6 -9.88 -0.37 -14.37
N VAL A 7 -11.06 -0.97 -14.22
CA VAL A 7 -11.99 -0.64 -13.12
C VAL A 7 -11.48 -1.20 -11.80
N ALA A 8 -10.88 -2.40 -11.80
CA ALA A 8 -10.22 -2.94 -10.63
C ALA A 8 -9.05 -2.02 -10.17
N SER A 9 -8.29 -1.46 -11.11
CA SER A 9 -7.23 -0.50 -10.80
C SER A 9 -7.75 0.78 -10.15
N SER A 10 -8.93 1.27 -10.52
CA SER A 10 -9.51 2.47 -9.93
C SER A 10 -9.96 2.21 -8.48
N LEU A 11 -10.50 1.03 -8.17
CA LEU A 11 -10.83 0.62 -6.80
C LEU A 11 -9.58 0.59 -5.90
N ILE A 12 -8.49 0.02 -6.41
CA ILE A 12 -7.20 0.01 -5.70
C ILE A 12 -6.69 1.43 -5.50
N SER A 13 -6.84 2.32 -6.50
CA SER A 13 -6.42 3.71 -6.37
C SER A 13 -7.19 4.45 -5.27
N HIS A 14 -8.50 4.23 -5.13
CA HIS A 14 -9.30 4.79 -4.04
C HIS A 14 -8.86 4.24 -2.68
N PHE A 15 -8.58 2.93 -2.60
CA PHE A 15 -8.03 2.30 -1.40
C PHE A 15 -6.70 2.94 -0.98
N VAL A 16 -5.76 3.08 -1.91
CA VAL A 16 -4.45 3.74 -1.67
C VAL A 16 -4.63 5.18 -1.19
N GLY A 17 -5.59 5.92 -1.76
CA GLY A 17 -5.95 7.27 -1.32
C GLY A 17 -6.50 7.31 0.11
N ALA A 18 -7.32 6.33 0.49
CA ALA A 18 -7.90 6.24 1.82
C ALA A 18 -6.84 5.92 2.90
N ILE A 19 -5.81 5.13 2.60
CA ILE A 19 -4.72 4.84 3.55
C ILE A 19 -3.60 5.88 3.54
N SER A 20 -3.75 6.97 2.77
CA SER A 20 -2.77 8.05 2.68
C SER A 20 -2.83 8.98 3.91
N GLY A 21 -1.67 9.47 4.33
CA GLY A 21 -1.50 10.35 5.48
C GLY A 21 -2.36 11.60 5.42
N GLY A 22 -2.64 12.15 4.22
CA GLY A 22 -3.55 13.28 4.05
C GLY A 22 -5.01 12.96 4.41
N ALA A 23 -5.50 11.78 4.03
CA ALA A 23 -6.84 11.31 4.35
C ALA A 23 -6.98 10.93 5.83
N LEU A 24 -5.96 10.27 6.39
CA LEU A 24 -5.89 9.90 7.80
C LEU A 24 -5.80 11.12 8.72
N TYR A 25 -4.98 12.12 8.36
CA TYR A 25 -4.82 13.35 9.13
C TYR A 25 -6.13 14.14 9.23
N ARG A 26 -6.90 14.19 8.15
CA ARG A 26 -8.21 14.84 8.11
C ARG A 26 -9.35 13.99 8.70
N LYS A 27 -9.05 12.80 9.23
CA LYS A 27 -10.05 11.80 9.65
C LYS A 27 -11.10 11.52 8.57
N ALA A 28 -10.73 11.65 7.29
CA ALA A 28 -11.60 11.50 6.14
C ALA A 28 -11.47 10.10 5.50
N SER A 29 -10.93 9.13 6.24
CA SER A 29 -10.73 7.75 5.79
C SER A 29 -11.56 6.79 6.60
N PHE A 30 -12.24 5.87 5.91
CA PHE A 30 -12.96 4.75 6.51
C PHE A 30 -12.02 3.67 7.10
N LEU A 31 -10.73 3.74 6.78
CA LEU A 31 -9.71 2.79 7.23
C LEU A 31 -8.91 3.30 8.43
N LEU A 32 -9.41 4.33 9.12
CA LEU A 32 -8.77 4.85 10.32
C LEU A 32 -8.84 3.78 11.43
N ASP A 33 -7.71 3.53 12.09
CA ASP A 33 -7.50 2.47 13.10
C ASP A 33 -7.79 1.02 12.63
N GLN A 34 -7.72 0.75 11.33
CA GLN A 34 -7.89 -0.59 10.74
C GLN A 34 -6.56 -1.34 10.49
N VAL A 35 -5.41 -0.79 10.91
CA VAL A 35 -4.13 -1.51 10.82
C VAL A 35 -4.16 -2.75 11.70
N GLY A 36 -3.75 -3.89 11.14
CA GLY A 36 -3.84 -5.20 11.78
C GLY A 36 -5.20 -5.89 11.58
N GLN A 37 -6.18 -5.23 10.98
CA GLN A 37 -7.48 -5.83 10.67
C GLN A 37 -7.51 -6.39 9.24
N GLN A 38 -8.30 -7.44 9.09
CA GLN A 38 -8.59 -8.05 7.79
C GLN A 38 -9.62 -7.20 7.05
N ILE A 39 -9.19 -6.55 5.97
CA ILE A 39 -10.01 -5.65 5.15
C ILE A 39 -10.22 -6.19 3.73
N PHE A 40 -9.41 -7.17 3.32
CA PHE A 40 -9.55 -7.90 2.06
C PHE A 40 -9.64 -9.42 2.35
N PRO A 41 -10.10 -10.21 1.37
CA PRO A 41 -10.00 -11.68 1.45
C PRO A 41 -8.55 -12.16 1.62
N ASP A 42 -8.37 -13.31 2.24
CA ASP A 42 -7.04 -13.87 2.60
C ASP A 42 -6.12 -14.11 1.39
N PHE A 43 -6.66 -14.24 0.18
CA PHE A 43 -5.87 -14.45 -1.03
C PHE A 43 -5.29 -13.15 -1.60
N VAL A 44 -5.72 -11.98 -1.11
CA VAL A 44 -5.26 -10.69 -1.62
C VAL A 44 -3.96 -10.31 -0.95
N GLN A 45 -2.93 -10.12 -1.76
CA GLN A 45 -1.67 -9.52 -1.35
C GLN A 45 -1.43 -8.25 -2.16
N LEU A 46 -0.94 -7.21 -1.50
CA LEU A 46 -0.65 -5.94 -2.15
C LEU A 46 0.77 -5.53 -1.77
N TYR A 47 1.67 -5.72 -2.72
CA TYR A 47 3.09 -5.48 -2.53
C TYR A 47 3.52 -4.18 -3.19
N GLU A 48 4.32 -3.38 -2.49
CA GLU A 48 4.88 -2.14 -3.01
C GLU A 48 6.31 -2.38 -3.50
N GLN A 49 6.56 -2.15 -4.79
CA GLN A 49 7.88 -2.32 -5.42
C GLN A 49 8.43 -1.00 -5.97
N PRO A 50 9.03 -0.15 -5.12
CA PRO A 50 9.51 1.16 -5.55
C PRO A 50 10.78 1.09 -6.43
N LEU A 51 11.56 0.01 -6.32
CA LEU A 51 12.83 -0.16 -7.03
C LEU A 51 12.73 -1.03 -8.30
N LEU A 52 11.51 -1.31 -8.77
CA LEU A 52 11.31 -2.12 -9.97
C LEU A 52 11.88 -1.38 -11.20
N LYS A 53 12.86 -1.98 -11.88
CA LYS A 53 13.53 -1.33 -13.00
C LYS A 53 12.54 -1.01 -14.13
N CYS A 54 12.58 0.23 -14.62
CA CYS A 54 11.77 0.73 -15.74
C CYS A 54 10.25 0.70 -15.52
N ALA A 55 9.77 0.48 -14.29
CA ALA A 55 8.35 0.51 -14.02
C ALA A 55 7.83 1.95 -13.82
N MET A 56 6.63 2.22 -14.31
CA MET A 56 5.97 3.51 -14.10
C MET A 56 5.69 3.71 -12.62
N GLY A 57 6.29 4.75 -12.02
CA GLY A 57 6.15 5.07 -10.60
C GLY A 57 7.31 4.62 -9.71
N SER A 58 8.34 3.97 -10.27
CA SER A 58 9.54 3.61 -9.52
C SER A 58 10.41 4.83 -9.23
N ALA A 59 10.78 4.99 -7.96
CA ALA A 59 11.70 6.02 -7.49
C ALA A 59 12.45 5.48 -6.26
N ALA A 60 13.75 5.78 -6.18
CA ALA A 60 14.58 5.38 -5.04
C ALA A 60 14.39 6.28 -3.81
N TYR A 61 13.87 7.49 -4.02
CA TYR A 61 13.60 8.51 -3.00
C TYR A 61 12.21 9.09 -3.22
N ASP A 62 11.50 9.42 -2.14
CA ASP A 62 10.26 10.19 -2.22
C ASP A 62 10.51 11.70 -2.42
N SER A 63 9.42 12.49 -2.45
CA SER A 63 9.48 13.94 -2.57
C SER A 63 10.16 14.65 -1.38
N GLU A 64 10.45 13.92 -0.31
CA GLU A 64 11.06 14.41 0.94
C GLU A 64 12.49 13.87 1.13
N GLY A 65 13.05 13.17 0.13
CA GLY A 65 14.38 12.59 0.16
C GLY A 65 14.52 11.32 1.00
N VAL A 66 13.41 10.66 1.35
CA VAL A 66 13.41 9.42 2.15
C VAL A 66 13.61 8.20 1.25
N THR A 67 14.55 7.33 1.63
CA THR A 67 14.82 6.07 0.92
C THR A 67 13.60 5.16 0.90
N THR A 68 13.19 4.75 -0.30
CA THR A 68 12.11 3.79 -0.50
C THR A 68 12.56 2.36 -0.22
N SER A 69 11.70 1.57 0.41
CA SER A 69 11.93 0.13 0.66
C SER A 69 10.72 -0.65 0.18
N ALA A 70 10.96 -1.81 -0.42
CA ALA A 70 9.89 -2.68 -0.90
C ALA A 70 9.25 -3.42 0.28
N ASP A 71 7.93 -3.32 0.43
CA ASP A 71 7.22 -3.82 1.60
C ASP A 71 5.73 -4.08 1.30
N ASN A 72 5.09 -4.97 2.06
CA ASN A 72 3.69 -5.38 1.87
C ASN A 72 2.73 -4.38 2.53
N LEU A 73 1.78 -3.84 1.78
CA LEU A 73 0.68 -3.04 2.33
C LEU A 73 -0.45 -3.95 2.83
N ILE A 74 -0.77 -5.00 2.07
CA ILE A 74 -1.73 -6.04 2.44
C ILE A 74 -1.03 -7.39 2.42
N THR A 75 -1.11 -8.12 3.53
CA THR A 75 -0.65 -9.50 3.64
C THR A 75 -1.82 -10.35 4.08
N ASN A 76 -2.18 -11.36 3.29
CA ASN A 76 -3.33 -12.24 3.55
C ASN A 76 -4.61 -11.47 3.91
N GLY A 77 -4.95 -10.43 3.15
CA GLY A 77 -6.12 -9.61 3.43
C GLY A 77 -5.99 -8.62 4.61
N VAL A 78 -4.92 -8.69 5.39
CA VAL A 78 -4.69 -7.84 6.57
C VAL A 78 -3.89 -6.60 6.21
N LEU A 79 -4.39 -5.42 6.62
CA LEU A 79 -3.72 -4.14 6.45
C LEU A 79 -2.49 -4.06 7.37
N GLN A 80 -1.30 -3.99 6.79
CA GLN A 80 -0.05 -3.97 7.56
C GLN A 80 0.33 -2.57 8.03
N ARG A 81 0.08 -1.54 7.21
CA ARG A 81 0.48 -0.15 7.51
C ARG A 81 -0.33 0.89 6.75
N TYR A 82 -0.21 2.13 7.20
CA TYR A 82 -0.62 3.32 6.46
C TYR A 82 0.51 3.92 5.62
N LEU A 83 0.15 4.64 4.57
CA LEU A 83 1.07 5.43 3.76
C LEU A 83 1.20 6.83 4.39
N ARG A 84 2.19 7.06 5.25
CA ARG A 84 2.39 8.34 5.94
C ARG A 84 3.70 9.02 5.52
N GLY A 85 3.60 10.21 4.91
CA GLY A 85 4.77 11.05 4.61
C GLY A 85 5.34 11.72 5.86
N SER A 86 6.51 12.36 5.73
CA SER A 86 7.26 13.03 6.82
C SER A 86 6.39 14.00 7.63
N TYR A 87 5.48 14.72 6.98
CA TYR A 87 4.60 15.71 7.63
C TYR A 87 3.49 15.07 8.49
N SER A 88 3.09 13.83 8.20
CA SER A 88 2.01 13.13 8.90
C SER A 88 2.51 12.12 9.94
N ALA A 89 3.84 11.96 10.05
CA ALA A 89 4.49 11.08 11.00
C ALA A 89 4.62 11.75 12.38
N GLY A 90 3.49 11.99 13.05
CA GLY A 90 3.52 12.29 14.49
C GLY A 90 4.10 11.11 15.29
N VAL A 91 4.46 11.38 16.56
CA VAL A 91 5.12 10.59 17.63
C VAL A 91 5.17 9.04 17.56
N SER A 92 4.31 8.33 16.82
CA SER A 92 4.44 6.88 16.59
C SER A 92 5.42 6.56 15.44
N GLY A 93 6.69 6.98 15.59
CA GLY A 93 7.95 6.35 15.14
C GLY A 93 8.21 5.76 13.75
N SER A 94 7.25 5.51 12.85
CA SER A 94 7.52 4.88 11.54
C SER A 94 7.29 5.84 10.38
N ARG A 95 8.38 6.52 9.98
CA ARG A 95 8.48 7.33 8.76
C ARG A 95 8.72 6.39 7.58
N ARG A 96 7.75 6.26 6.66
CA ARG A 96 7.91 5.46 5.43
C ARG A 96 7.50 6.28 4.22
N PRO A 97 8.29 6.30 3.14
CA PRO A 97 8.00 7.12 1.99
C PRO A 97 6.66 6.75 1.35
N VAL A 98 5.90 7.76 0.95
CA VAL A 98 4.66 7.59 0.20
C VAL A 98 5.01 7.69 -1.28
N MET A 99 4.98 6.57 -1.99
CA MET A 99 5.17 6.56 -3.43
C MET A 99 3.99 5.88 -4.13
N ARG A 100 3.73 6.28 -5.38
CA ARG A 100 2.96 5.48 -6.34
C ARG A 100 3.80 4.26 -6.73
N GLY A 101 3.99 3.31 -5.81
CA GLY A 101 4.68 2.06 -6.11
C GLY A 101 3.89 1.22 -7.12
N VAL A 102 4.58 0.26 -7.74
CA VAL A 102 3.92 -0.79 -8.52
C VAL A 102 3.22 -1.69 -7.52
N PHE A 103 1.89 -1.64 -7.52
CA PHE A 103 1.05 -2.52 -6.70
C PHE A 103 0.74 -3.78 -7.50
N THR A 104 1.36 -4.89 -7.10
CA THR A 104 1.10 -6.18 -7.72
C THR A 104 0.23 -7.01 -6.80
N ILE A 105 -0.88 -7.52 -7.33
CA ILE A 105 -1.64 -8.59 -6.70
C ILE A 105 -0.88 -9.89 -6.96
N LEU A 106 -0.10 -10.34 -5.98
CA LEU A 106 0.55 -11.63 -6.05
C LEU A 106 -0.48 -12.72 -5.67
N PRO A 107 -0.54 -13.85 -6.40
CA PRO A 107 -1.26 -15.00 -5.91
C PRO A 107 -0.69 -15.41 -4.53
N PRO A 108 -1.49 -16.02 -3.65
CA PRO A 108 -0.97 -16.58 -2.41
C PRO A 108 0.24 -17.45 -2.74
N ARG A 109 1.32 -17.34 -1.95
CA ARG A 109 2.52 -18.18 -2.13
C ARG A 109 2.04 -19.64 -2.10
N GLN A 110 1.92 -20.25 -3.28
CA GLN A 110 1.83 -21.68 -3.41
C GLN A 110 3.18 -22.18 -2.94
N GLU A 111 3.22 -22.67 -1.71
CA GLU A 111 4.39 -23.30 -1.14
C GLU A 111 4.71 -24.49 -2.05
N THR A 112 5.79 -24.37 -2.83
CA THR A 112 6.31 -25.44 -3.67
C THR A 112 6.69 -26.60 -2.77
N ARG A 113 5.73 -27.49 -2.49
CA ARG A 113 6.02 -28.85 -2.03
C ARG A 113 6.55 -29.63 -3.22
N ILE A 114 7.87 -29.72 -3.29
CA ILE A 114 8.60 -30.85 -3.86
C ILE A 114 8.76 -31.92 -2.78
#